data_AF-A0A6L8TY78-F1
#
_entry.id   AF-A0A6L8TY78-F1
#
_cell.length_a   1.000
_cell.length_b   1.000
_cell.length_c   1.000
_cell.angle_alpha   90.00
_cell.angle_beta   90.00
_cell.angle_gamma   90.00
#
_symmetry.space_group_name_H-M   'P 1'
#
loop_
_entity.id
_entity.type
_entity.pdbx_description
1 polymer ?
#
loop_
_entity_poly.entity_id
_entity_poly.type
_entity_poly.pdbx_seq_one_letter_code
_entity_poly.pdbx_strand_id
1 'polypeptide(L)'
;RRAMWGSGMNYAHGTGHGIGYCLNVHEGPQSISPADNKTDIAAGMLTSNEPAIYREGEYGIRTENIILCYVDEETEFGRFLRFETMSLCYIDKSLIDKSLLEPHEIEWLNAYHAEVFVRLNPHLTEDEKEWLKEKTAVI
;
A
#
# COMPACT_ATOMS: atom_id res chain seq x y z
N ARG A 1 -9.58 6.61 -2.79
CA ARG A 1 -9.99 7.64 -3.78
C ARG A 1 -10.24 9.04 -3.21
N ARG A 2 -10.56 9.19 -1.92
CA ARG A 2 -10.96 10.48 -1.30
C ARG A 2 -10.12 11.70 -1.71
N ALA A 3 -8.80 11.65 -1.54
CA ALA A 3 -7.91 12.77 -1.87
C ALA A 3 -7.99 13.18 -3.35
N MET A 4 -7.97 12.19 -4.26
CA MET A 4 -8.07 12.42 -5.72
C MET A 4 -9.39 13.07 -6.11
N TRP A 5 -10.51 12.59 -5.57
CA TRP A 5 -11.83 13.18 -5.83
C TRP A 5 -11.94 14.61 -5.29
N GLY A 6 -11.31 14.91 -4.15
CA GLY A 6 -11.21 16.26 -3.61
C GLY A 6 -10.56 17.26 -4.57
N SER A 7 -9.70 16.77 -5.48
CA SER A 7 -9.03 17.56 -6.52
C SER A 7 -9.64 17.36 -7.91
N GLY A 8 -10.83 16.75 -8.02
CA GLY A 8 -11.51 16.52 -9.30
C GLY A 8 -10.85 15.45 -10.20
N MET A 9 -9.99 14.59 -9.64
CA MET A 9 -9.27 13.54 -10.37
C MET A 9 -9.78 12.14 -10.02
N ASN A 10 -9.59 11.16 -10.92
CA ASN A 10 -9.95 9.75 -10.68
C ASN A 10 -9.05 8.78 -11.47
N TYR A 11 -9.10 7.49 -11.16
CA TYR A 11 -8.47 6.41 -11.92
C TYR A 11 -9.48 5.34 -12.34
N ALA A 12 -9.28 4.73 -13.51
CA ALA A 12 -10.31 3.94 -14.21
C ALA A 12 -10.32 2.42 -13.90
N HIS A 13 -9.59 1.96 -12.87
CA HIS A 13 -9.56 0.55 -12.43
C HIS A 13 -9.91 0.42 -10.95
N GLY A 14 -10.08 -0.81 -10.44
CA GLY A 14 -10.25 -1.09 -9.01
C GLY A 14 -9.05 -0.63 -8.17
N THR A 15 -9.24 -0.42 -6.87
CA THR A 15 -8.10 -0.09 -5.97
C THR A 15 -7.27 -1.31 -5.62
N GLY A 16 -7.85 -2.51 -5.70
CA GLY A 16 -7.10 -3.75 -5.54
C GLY A 16 -7.94 -5.00 -5.75
N HIS A 17 -7.26 -6.13 -5.81
CA HIS A 17 -7.81 -7.47 -6.06
C HIS A 17 -7.15 -8.51 -5.14
N GLY A 18 -7.78 -9.66 -4.93
CA GLY A 18 -7.16 -10.75 -4.18
C GLY A 18 -5.95 -11.35 -4.91
N ILE A 19 -5.08 -11.99 -4.13
CA ILE A 19 -3.83 -12.61 -4.61
C ILE A 19 -3.81 -14.07 -4.14
N GLY A 20 -3.68 -15.01 -5.08
CA GLY A 20 -3.61 -16.43 -4.77
C GLY A 20 -2.21 -16.89 -4.38
N TYR A 21 -2.11 -17.78 -3.38
CA TYR A 21 -0.85 -18.36 -2.95
C TYR A 21 -0.35 -19.41 -3.96
N CYS A 22 0.72 -19.07 -4.70
CA CYS A 22 1.23 -19.88 -5.82
C CYS A 22 0.15 -20.20 -6.89
N LEU A 23 -0.81 -19.28 -7.05
CA LEU A 23 -1.94 -19.39 -7.98
C LEU A 23 -2.03 -18.10 -8.81
N ASN A 24 -3.25 -17.65 -9.13
CA ASN A 24 -3.47 -16.48 -9.97
C ASN A 24 -3.09 -15.19 -9.21
N VAL A 25 -2.40 -14.30 -9.92
CA VAL A 25 -2.13 -12.95 -9.40
C VAL A 25 -3.42 -12.14 -9.24
N HIS A 26 -4.43 -12.38 -10.06
CA HIS A 26 -5.77 -11.84 -9.86
C HIS A 26 -6.69 -12.96 -9.38
N GLU A 27 -6.93 -13.03 -8.07
CA GLU A 27 -7.76 -14.06 -7.46
C GLU A 27 -8.96 -13.43 -6.75
N GLY A 28 -10.15 -13.89 -7.12
CA GLY A 28 -11.39 -13.53 -6.41
C GLY A 28 -11.67 -14.47 -5.24
N PRO A 29 -12.79 -14.27 -4.52
CA PRO A 29 -13.86 -13.33 -4.87
C PRO A 29 -13.69 -11.92 -4.28
N GLN A 30 -12.81 -11.71 -3.31
CA GLN A 30 -12.62 -10.40 -2.69
C GLN A 30 -11.94 -9.40 -3.63
N SER A 31 -12.35 -8.14 -3.55
CA SER A 31 -11.70 -7.01 -4.24
C SER A 31 -12.02 -5.70 -3.55
N ILE A 32 -11.13 -4.71 -3.70
CA ILE A 32 -11.36 -3.33 -3.26
C ILE A 32 -11.62 -2.52 -4.53
N SER A 33 -12.88 -2.36 -4.90
CA SER A 33 -13.24 -1.69 -6.16
C SER A 33 -14.54 -0.88 -6.04
N PRO A 34 -14.83 0.00 -7.02
CA PRO A 34 -16.13 0.68 -7.09
C PRO A 34 -17.29 -0.24 -7.47
N ALA A 35 -17.01 -1.45 -8.00
CA ALA A 35 -18.06 -2.40 -8.36
C ALA A 35 -18.69 -2.98 -7.09
N ASP A 36 -19.99 -3.27 -7.15
CA ASP A 36 -20.69 -3.93 -6.05
C ASP A 36 -20.17 -5.36 -5.90
N ASN A 37 -19.43 -5.61 -4.81
CA ASN A 37 -18.93 -6.92 -4.43
C ASN A 37 -19.53 -7.28 -3.07
N LYS A 38 -20.25 -8.41 -3.00
CA LYS A 38 -20.89 -8.90 -1.78
C LYS A 38 -19.97 -9.78 -0.93
N THR A 39 -18.74 -9.99 -1.36
CA THR A 39 -17.75 -10.74 -0.59
C THR A 39 -17.07 -9.85 0.44
N ASP A 40 -17.17 -10.25 1.70
CA ASP A 40 -16.47 -9.60 2.81
C ASP A 40 -14.96 -9.82 2.71
N ILE A 41 -14.19 -8.80 3.11
CA ILE A 41 -12.76 -8.97 3.38
C ILE A 41 -12.63 -9.64 4.75
N ALA A 42 -11.93 -10.77 4.80
CA ALA A 42 -11.72 -11.55 6.01
C ALA A 42 -10.23 -11.65 6.36
N ALA A 43 -9.95 -11.86 7.64
CA ALA A 43 -8.59 -12.10 8.12
C ALA A 43 -7.95 -13.32 7.40
N GLY A 44 -6.67 -13.18 7.05
CA GLY A 44 -5.92 -14.16 6.25
C GLY A 44 -5.95 -13.90 4.75
N MET A 45 -6.80 -12.98 4.25
CA MET A 45 -6.84 -12.63 2.83
C MET A 45 -5.68 -11.69 2.46
N LEU A 46 -5.01 -12.01 1.35
CA LEU A 46 -4.07 -11.11 0.66
C LEU A 46 -4.81 -10.33 -0.44
N THR A 47 -4.56 -9.03 -0.51
CA THR A 47 -5.14 -8.12 -1.52
C THR A 47 -4.09 -7.12 -1.99
N SER A 48 -4.12 -6.69 -3.24
CA SER A 48 -3.34 -5.52 -3.69
C SER A 48 -3.95 -4.21 -3.14
N ASN A 49 -3.13 -3.17 -3.03
CA ASN A 49 -3.53 -1.80 -2.77
C ASN A 49 -2.75 -0.91 -3.72
N GLU A 50 -3.40 -0.48 -4.80
CA GLU A 50 -2.75 0.05 -6.00
C GLU A 50 -3.44 1.31 -6.57
N PRO A 51 -3.67 2.37 -5.79
CA PRO A 51 -4.18 3.62 -6.33
C PRO A 51 -3.25 4.18 -7.42
N ALA A 52 -3.84 4.84 -8.41
CA ALA A 52 -3.11 5.37 -9.55
C ALA A 52 -3.67 6.69 -10.08
N ILE A 53 -2.94 7.29 -11.01
CA ILE A 53 -3.40 8.35 -11.91
C ILE A 53 -2.68 8.21 -13.25
N TYR A 54 -3.41 8.44 -14.34
CA TYR A 54 -2.86 8.42 -15.69
C TYR A 54 -3.30 9.69 -16.41
N ARG A 55 -2.34 10.47 -16.88
CA ARG A 55 -2.55 11.67 -17.70
C ARG A 55 -2.17 11.35 -19.13
N GLU A 56 -3.17 11.31 -20.00
CA GLU A 56 -2.99 10.95 -21.41
C GLU A 56 -1.98 11.87 -22.11
N GLY A 57 -1.04 11.28 -22.85
CA GLY A 57 0.02 12.02 -23.53
C GLY A 57 1.12 12.58 -22.63
N GLU A 58 1.04 12.35 -21.31
CA GLU A 58 2.01 12.87 -20.33
C GLU A 58 2.69 11.74 -19.55
N TYR A 59 2.09 11.30 -18.44
CA TYR A 59 2.69 10.34 -17.52
C TYR A 59 1.63 9.56 -16.73
N GLY A 60 2.06 8.51 -16.05
CA GLY A 60 1.24 7.73 -15.14
C GLY A 60 1.99 7.41 -13.85
N ILE A 61 1.26 7.35 -12.74
CA ILE A 61 1.80 7.00 -11.43
C ILE A 61 0.87 5.95 -10.83
N ARG A 62 1.46 4.85 -10.35
CA ARG A 62 0.78 3.84 -9.54
C ARG A 62 1.73 3.43 -8.42
N THR A 63 1.21 3.36 -7.21
CA THR A 63 1.94 2.84 -6.04
C THR A 63 1.18 1.62 -5.56
N GLU A 64 1.82 0.46 -5.59
CA GLU A 64 1.18 -0.83 -5.33
C GLU A 64 1.91 -1.60 -4.23
N ASN A 65 1.15 -2.04 -3.23
CA ASN A 65 1.59 -2.97 -2.20
C ASN A 65 0.61 -4.14 -2.09
N ILE A 66 1.10 -5.32 -1.72
CA ILE A 66 0.26 -6.41 -1.22
C ILE A 66 0.05 -6.19 0.28
N ILE A 67 -1.20 -6.33 0.72
CA ILE A 67 -1.61 -6.17 2.10
C ILE A 67 -2.32 -7.43 2.60
N LEU A 68 -2.02 -7.82 3.84
CA LEU A 68 -2.64 -8.94 4.54
C LEU A 68 -3.70 -8.40 5.51
N CYS A 69 -4.94 -8.86 5.37
CA CYS A 69 -5.97 -8.57 6.37
C CYS A 69 -5.73 -9.42 7.62
N TYR A 70 -5.75 -8.80 8.79
CA TYR A 70 -5.68 -9.48 10.08
C TYR A 70 -6.65 -8.85 11.09
N VAL A 71 -6.77 -9.48 12.24
CA VAL A 71 -7.67 -9.07 13.31
C VAL A 71 -6.92 -8.10 14.20
N ASP A 72 -7.39 -6.86 14.28
CA ASP A 72 -6.72 -5.80 15.03
C ASP A 72 -7.14 -5.84 16.50
N GLU A 73 -8.44 -5.73 16.75
CA GLU A 73 -9.01 -5.72 18.09
C GLU A 73 -10.44 -6.26 18.13
N GLU A 74 -10.87 -6.63 19.33
CA GLU A 74 -12.25 -7.00 19.62
C GLU A 74 -12.74 -6.12 20.77
N THR A 75 -13.87 -5.47 20.55
CA THR A 75 -14.49 -4.53 21.50
C THR A 75 -15.93 -4.97 21.76
N GLU A 76 -16.62 -4.28 22.67
CA GLU A 76 -18.06 -4.52 22.88
C GLU A 76 -18.91 -4.28 21.62
N PHE A 77 -18.39 -3.53 20.65
CA PHE A 77 -19.04 -3.22 19.37
C PHE A 77 -18.67 -4.22 18.25
N GLY A 78 -17.90 -5.26 18.57
CA GLY A 78 -17.52 -6.31 17.66
C GLY A 78 -16.04 -6.31 17.30
N ARG A 79 -15.73 -7.05 16.24
CA ARG A 79 -14.37 -7.35 15.78
C ARG A 79 -13.94 -6.39 14.69
N PHE A 80 -12.78 -5.76 14.87
CA PHE A 80 -12.18 -4.83 13.92
C PHE A 80 -11.00 -5.49 13.21
N LEU A 81 -10.86 -5.18 11.92
CA LEU A 81 -9.81 -5.70 11.06
C LEU A 81 -8.86 -4.57 10.65
N ARG A 82 -7.60 -4.92 10.42
CA ARG A 82 -6.56 -4.02 9.91
C ARG A 82 -5.76 -4.74 8.83
N PHE A 83 -4.99 -3.95 8.08
CA PHE A 83 -4.06 -4.44 7.08
C PHE A 83 -2.61 -4.28 7.52
N GLU A 84 -1.83 -5.34 7.31
CA GLU A 84 -0.37 -5.31 7.38
C GLU A 84 0.19 -5.23 5.95
N THR A 85 1.22 -4.44 5.71
CA THR A 85 1.87 -4.36 4.41
C THR A 85 2.88 -5.49 4.25
N MET A 86 2.71 -6.32 3.22
CA MET A 86 3.57 -7.47 2.94
C MET A 86 4.70 -7.15 1.95
N SER A 87 4.45 -6.24 1.02
CA SER A 87 5.47 -5.74 0.08
C SER A 87 6.56 -4.98 0.84
N LEU A 88 7.83 -5.31 0.57
CA LEU A 88 8.99 -4.61 1.13
C LEU A 88 9.75 -3.91 0.02
N CYS A 89 9.33 -2.69 -0.30
CA CYS A 89 9.96 -1.85 -1.31
C CYS A 89 9.85 -0.37 -0.89
N TYR A 90 10.95 0.37 -0.92
CA TYR A 90 10.88 1.79 -0.56
C TYR A 90 9.96 2.54 -1.54
N ILE A 91 9.24 3.52 -1.01
CA ILE A 91 8.47 4.47 -1.82
C ILE A 91 9.39 5.66 -2.11
N ASP A 92 9.55 6.00 -3.39
CA ASP A 92 10.44 7.10 -3.78
C ASP A 92 9.91 8.45 -3.26
N LYS A 93 10.73 9.10 -2.44
CA LYS A 93 10.42 10.38 -1.78
C LYS A 93 10.48 11.57 -2.71
N SER A 94 11.14 11.45 -3.87
CA SER A 94 11.38 12.58 -4.79
C SER A 94 10.11 13.20 -5.36
N LEU A 95 9.01 12.43 -5.41
CA LEU A 95 7.71 12.88 -5.91
C LEU A 95 6.70 13.19 -4.80
N ILE A 96 7.13 13.22 -3.53
CA ILE A 96 6.26 13.49 -2.39
C ILE A 96 6.28 14.99 -2.06
N ASP A 97 5.14 15.65 -2.27
CA ASP A 97 4.89 16.97 -1.70
C ASP A 97 4.40 16.82 -0.25
N LYS A 98 5.32 17.05 0.70
CA LYS A 98 5.06 16.95 2.14
C LYS A 98 3.96 17.89 2.62
N SER A 99 3.70 19.00 1.92
CA SER A 99 2.67 19.96 2.34
C SER A 99 1.24 19.41 2.17
N LEU A 100 1.09 18.32 1.41
CA LEU A 100 -0.17 17.63 1.19
C LEU A 100 -0.40 16.47 2.18
N LEU A 101 0.58 16.15 3.02
CA LEU A 101 0.51 15.03 3.96
C LEU A 101 0.11 15.50 5.35
N GLU A 102 -0.76 14.72 5.97
CA GLU A 102 -1.07 14.84 7.40
C GLU A 102 0.07 14.25 8.26
N PRO A 103 0.24 14.68 9.52
CA PRO A 103 1.31 14.18 10.38
C PRO A 103 1.35 12.65 10.51
N HIS A 104 0.19 12.00 10.62
CA HIS A 104 0.10 10.54 10.72
C HIS A 104 0.50 9.82 9.42
N GLU A 105 0.36 10.44 8.25
CA GLU A 105 0.80 9.87 6.97
C GLU A 105 2.32 9.92 6.83
N ILE A 106 2.94 11.00 7.33
CA ILE A 106 4.40 11.13 7.44
C ILE A 106 4.96 10.07 8.41
N GLU A 107 4.34 9.92 9.59
CA GLU A 107 4.70 8.89 10.56
C GLU A 107 4.57 7.49 9.97
N TRP A 108 3.48 7.21 9.25
CA TRP A 108 3.29 5.93 8.58
C TRP A 108 4.38 5.65 7.54
N LEU A 109 4.71 6.63 6.68
CA LEU A 109 5.73 6.44 5.65
C LEU A 109 7.12 6.19 6.26
N ASN A 110 7.46 6.97 7.29
CA ASN A 110 8.74 6.82 8.00
C ASN A 110 8.83 5.46 8.71
N ALA A 111 7.75 5.00 9.35
CA ALA A 111 7.69 3.68 9.96
C ALA A 111 7.80 2.55 8.92
N TYR A 112 7.09 2.67 7.79
CA TYR A 112 7.17 1.72 6.69
C TYR A 112 8.58 1.64 6.09
N HIS A 113 9.23 2.78 5.83
CA HIS A 113 10.61 2.83 5.32
C HIS A 113 11.61 2.23 6.30
N ALA A 114 11.45 2.47 7.61
CA ALA A 114 12.27 1.82 8.63
C ALA A 114 12.11 0.30 8.62
N GLU A 115 10.88 -0.21 8.50
CA GLU A 115 10.62 -1.64 8.40
C GLU A 115 11.24 -2.26 7.13
N VAL A 116 11.10 -1.60 5.98
CA VAL A 116 11.74 -2.01 4.72
C VAL A 116 13.25 -2.15 4.90
N PHE A 117 13.91 -1.16 5.49
CA PHE A 117 15.34 -1.23 5.74
C PHE A 117 15.69 -2.38 6.68
N VAL A 118 15.01 -2.50 7.83
CA VAL A 118 15.30 -3.51 8.85
C VAL A 118 15.16 -4.92 8.30
N ARG A 119 14.08 -5.21 7.55
CA ARG A 119 13.82 -6.55 7.03
C ARG A 119 14.72 -6.94 5.87
N LEU A 120 15.12 -5.98 5.03
CA LEU A 120 15.98 -6.27 3.87
C LEU A 120 17.46 -6.28 4.24
N ASN A 121 17.91 -5.45 5.19
CA ASN A 121 19.31 -5.29 5.59
C ASN A 121 20.11 -6.60 5.76
N PRO A 122 19.60 -7.67 6.41
CA PRO A 122 20.33 -8.93 6.55
C PRO A 122 20.67 -9.65 5.23
N HIS A 123 20.02 -9.28 4.13
CA HIS A 123 20.14 -9.92 2.82
C HIS A 123 20.91 -9.08 1.81
N LEU A 124 21.41 -7.91 2.20
CA LEU A 124 22.05 -6.94 1.31
C LEU A 124 23.57 -6.89 1.52
N THR A 125 24.29 -6.48 0.48
CA THR A 125 25.69 -6.07 0.55
C THR A 125 25.83 -4.72 1.28
N GLU A 126 27.05 -4.34 1.70
CA GLU A 126 27.27 -3.06 2.38
C GLU A 126 26.90 -1.84 1.52
N ASP A 127 27.21 -1.88 0.21
CA ASP A 127 26.85 -0.79 -0.71
C ASP A 127 25.33 -0.66 -0.88
N GLU A 128 24.63 -1.80 -0.98
CA GLU A 128 23.15 -1.82 -1.05
C GLU A 128 22.50 -1.36 0.25
N LYS A 129 23.10 -1.67 1.41
CA LYS A 129 22.62 -1.19 2.71
C LYS A 129 22.72 0.32 2.80
N GLU A 130 23.85 0.91 2.46
CA GLU A 130 24.00 2.36 2.54
C GLU A 130 23.06 3.06 1.56
N TRP A 131 22.94 2.54 0.33
CA TRP A 131 21.95 3.02 -0.64
C TRP A 131 20.52 2.93 -0.11
N LEU A 132 20.10 1.77 0.43
CA LEU A 132 18.73 1.60 0.91
C LEU A 132 18.46 2.51 2.10
N LYS A 133 19.43 2.66 3.01
CA LYS A 133 19.34 3.56 4.17
C LYS A 133 19.08 5.00 3.77
N GLU A 134 19.73 5.49 2.71
CA GLU A 134 19.44 6.83 2.14
C GLU A 134 18.01 6.90 1.57
N LYS A 135 17.61 5.88 0.81
CA LYS A 135 16.27 5.77 0.21
C LYS A 135 15.16 5.70 1.26
N THR A 136 15.42 5.09 2.41
CA THR A 136 14.47 4.92 3.52
C THR A 136 14.66 5.92 4.66
N ALA A 137 15.53 6.93 4.49
CA ALA A 137 15.68 7.98 5.50
C ALA A 137 14.35 8.75 5.69
N VAL A 138 14.13 9.26 6.90
CA VAL A 138 12.89 9.98 7.23
C VAL A 138 12.63 11.16 6.29
N ILE A 139 11.36 11.39 5.95
CA ILE A 139 10.89 12.61 5.29
C ILE A 139 10.58 13.68 6.34
#